data_AF-A0A3D0JE97-F1
#
_entry.id   AF-A0A3D0JE97-F1
#
_cell.length_a   1.000
_cell.length_b   1.000
_cell.length_c   1.000
_cell.angle_alpha   90.00
_cell.angle_beta   90.00
_cell.angle_gamma   90.00
#
_symmetry.space_group_name_H-M   'P 1'
#
loop_
_entity.id
_entity.type
_entity.pdbx_description
1 polymer ?
#
loop_
_entity_poly.entity_id
_entity_poly.type
_entity_poly.pdbx_seq_one_letter_code
_entity_poly.pdbx_strand_id
1 'polypeptide(L)'
;LKASFLLFLPGISLANRIQKLADEVGKFGIAIRGSYGEGTKSEGFIYQLTSTRTLGVSEHEIMDNISQIVLQIVDQENKLRKYILSNSREEIADKIFRSYGVLRYAKSLSTQDATMMLSQLKLGQENDIIKFRDDENIYGMMVAIRQGSIQEIAGRKLGKVERDRFRANYLNMRMSAMEILE
;
A
#
# COMPACT_ATOMS: atom_id res chain seq x y z
N LEU A 1 -20.32 10.87 -14.01
CA LEU A 1 -18.87 10.74 -13.71
C LEU A 1 -18.62 9.78 -12.56
N LYS A 2 -17.45 9.10 -12.52
CA LYS A 2 -16.95 8.33 -11.37
C LYS A 2 -15.56 8.85 -10.99
N ALA A 3 -15.45 9.49 -9.84
CA ALA A 3 -14.18 9.97 -9.30
C ALA A 3 -13.53 8.90 -8.42
N SER A 4 -12.22 8.72 -8.50
CA SER A 4 -11.50 7.78 -7.65
C SER A 4 -10.11 8.27 -7.25
N PHE A 5 -9.77 8.06 -5.98
CA PHE A 5 -8.48 8.37 -5.39
C PHE A 5 -7.86 7.11 -4.81
N LEU A 6 -6.56 6.92 -5.01
CA LEU A 6 -5.78 5.89 -4.33
C LEU A 6 -5.00 6.56 -3.19
N LEU A 7 -5.19 6.08 -1.97
CA LEU A 7 -4.56 6.61 -0.78
C LEU A 7 -3.75 5.53 -0.06
N PHE A 8 -2.57 5.90 0.43
CA PHE A 8 -1.77 5.08 1.32
C PHE A 8 -2.05 5.50 2.77
N LEU A 9 -2.74 4.64 3.52
CA LEU A 9 -3.30 4.93 4.85
C LEU A 9 -2.75 3.99 5.96
N PRO A 10 -1.42 3.85 6.12
CA PRO A 10 -0.84 2.95 7.11
C PRO A 10 -1.22 3.31 8.55
N GLY A 11 -1.30 4.59 8.92
CA GLY A 11 -1.66 5.03 10.27
C GLY A 11 -3.08 4.61 10.66
N ILE A 12 -4.05 4.84 9.77
CA ILE A 12 -5.45 4.42 9.99
C ILE A 12 -5.56 2.88 10.02
N SER A 13 -4.81 2.17 9.17
CA SER A 13 -4.76 0.70 9.17
C SER A 13 -4.16 0.13 10.45
N LEU A 14 -3.00 0.65 10.89
CA LEU A 14 -2.33 0.21 12.12
C LEU A 14 -3.17 0.51 13.37
N ALA A 15 -3.95 1.59 13.34
CA ALA A 15 -4.94 1.90 14.38
C ALA A 15 -6.20 1.01 14.33
N ASN A 16 -6.32 0.10 13.35
CA ASN A 16 -7.52 -0.70 13.08
C ASN A 16 -8.80 0.14 12.87
N ARG A 17 -8.68 1.34 12.27
CA ARG A 17 -9.79 2.31 12.09
C ARG A 17 -10.39 2.35 10.69
N ILE A 18 -9.91 1.52 9.75
CA ILE A 18 -10.36 1.55 8.35
C ILE A 18 -11.86 1.26 8.21
N GLN A 19 -12.40 0.29 8.95
CA GLN A 19 -13.83 0.00 8.87
C GLN A 19 -14.67 1.18 9.35
N LYS A 20 -14.27 1.80 10.46
CA LYS A 20 -14.92 3.00 10.98
C LYS A 20 -14.88 4.14 9.95
N LEU A 21 -13.73 4.35 9.31
CA LEU A 21 -13.61 5.34 8.23
C LEU A 21 -14.53 5.02 7.06
N ALA A 22 -14.60 3.76 6.63
CA ALA A 22 -15.48 3.33 5.55
C ALA A 22 -16.96 3.61 5.85
N ASP A 23 -17.39 3.37 7.09
CA ASP A 23 -18.76 3.63 7.54
C ASP A 23 -19.05 5.15 7.61
N GLU A 24 -18.08 5.96 8.01
CA GLU A 24 -18.19 7.42 8.06
C GLU A 24 -18.34 8.03 6.66
N VAL A 25 -17.45 7.68 5.72
CA VAL A 25 -17.49 8.23 4.36
C VAL A 25 -18.63 7.65 3.52
N GLY A 26 -19.11 6.46 3.87
CA GLY A 26 -20.28 5.83 3.24
C GLY A 26 -21.53 6.69 3.32
N LYS A 27 -21.70 7.45 4.41
CA LYS A 27 -22.80 8.41 4.60
C LYS A 27 -22.79 9.54 3.57
N PHE A 28 -21.62 9.86 3.02
CA PHE A 28 -21.42 10.89 2.01
C PHE A 28 -21.42 10.33 0.59
N GLY A 29 -21.77 9.05 0.40
CA GLY A 29 -21.80 8.44 -0.93
C GLY A 29 -20.41 8.15 -1.49
N ILE A 30 -19.45 7.83 -0.62
CA ILE A 30 -18.11 7.38 -0.99
C ILE A 30 -17.93 5.94 -0.51
N ALA A 31 -17.42 5.08 -1.39
CA ALA A 31 -17.00 3.73 -1.02
C ALA A 31 -15.49 3.68 -0.83
N ILE A 32 -15.04 2.99 0.22
CA ILE A 32 -13.64 2.61 0.43
C ILE A 32 -13.48 1.14 0.10
N ARG A 33 -12.47 0.80 -0.70
CA ARG A 33 -12.07 -0.57 -0.99
C ARG A 33 -10.57 -0.73 -0.79
N GLY A 34 -10.13 -1.89 -0.33
CA GLY A 34 -8.71 -2.22 -0.43
C GLY A 34 -8.31 -2.31 -1.90
N SER A 35 -7.20 -1.69 -2.30
CA SER A 35 -6.72 -1.82 -3.68
C SER A 35 -6.30 -3.25 -4.00
N TYR A 36 -5.90 -4.00 -2.97
CA TYR A 36 -5.36 -5.35 -3.08
C TYR A 36 -5.98 -6.19 -1.95
N GLY A 37 -7.05 -6.93 -2.25
CA GLY A 37 -7.83 -7.70 -1.27
C GLY A 37 -9.33 -7.72 -1.59
N GLU A 38 -10.12 -8.38 -0.74
CA GLU A 38 -11.59 -8.38 -0.83
C GLU A 38 -12.21 -7.37 0.15
N GLY A 39 -13.16 -6.57 -0.32
CA GLY A 39 -13.87 -5.58 0.49
C GLY A 39 -12.98 -4.45 1.00
N THR A 40 -12.98 -4.24 2.33
CA THR A 40 -12.21 -3.18 3.02
C THR A 40 -10.83 -3.65 3.49
N LYS A 41 -10.48 -4.94 3.35
CA LYS A 41 -9.13 -5.43 3.66
C LYS A 41 -8.16 -5.05 2.53
N SER A 42 -7.01 -4.48 2.91
CA SER A 42 -5.95 -4.12 1.97
C SER A 42 -4.64 -4.79 2.36
N GLU A 43 -4.00 -5.46 1.39
CA GLU A 43 -2.73 -6.17 1.49
C GLU A 43 -1.52 -5.22 1.37
N GLY A 44 -1.65 -3.95 1.77
CA GLY A 44 -0.56 -3.00 1.68
C GLY A 44 -0.91 -1.58 2.08
N PHE A 45 -1.91 -1.38 2.93
CA PHE A 45 -2.37 -0.06 3.36
C PHE A 45 -2.82 0.87 2.22
N ILE A 46 -3.06 0.35 1.02
CA ILE A 46 -3.50 1.13 -0.15
C ILE A 46 -5.00 0.93 -0.31
N TYR A 47 -5.73 2.03 -0.33
CA TYR A 47 -7.18 2.06 -0.39
C TYR A 47 -7.65 2.91 -1.56
N GLN A 48 -8.67 2.41 -2.26
CA GLN A 48 -9.38 3.13 -3.30
C GLN A 48 -10.63 3.77 -2.71
N LEU A 49 -10.72 5.09 -2.81
CA LEU A 49 -11.92 5.87 -2.52
C LEU A 49 -12.63 6.16 -3.83
N THR A 50 -13.94 5.97 -3.86
CA THR A 50 -14.72 6.09 -5.09
C THR A 50 -16.09 6.72 -4.82
N SER A 51 -16.48 7.68 -5.64
CA SER A 51 -17.84 8.25 -5.61
C SER A 51 -18.87 7.19 -6.04
N THR A 52 -19.88 6.93 -5.21
CA THR A 52 -21.00 6.02 -5.53
C THR A 52 -22.28 6.75 -5.90
N ARG A 53 -22.45 8.01 -5.47
CA ARG A 53 -23.56 8.86 -5.91
C ARG A 53 -23.25 9.53 -7.24
N THR A 54 -24.13 9.35 -8.22
CA THR A 54 -23.96 9.87 -9.59
C THR A 54 -25.20 10.52 -10.19
N LEU A 55 -26.36 10.44 -9.51
CA LEU A 55 -27.63 11.00 -9.99
C LEU A 55 -28.05 12.18 -9.11
N GLY A 56 -28.47 13.28 -9.76
CA GLY A 56 -28.94 14.50 -9.07
C GLY A 56 -27.84 15.39 -8.49
N VAL A 57 -26.58 15.17 -8.89
CA VAL A 57 -25.40 15.93 -8.45
C VAL A 57 -24.52 16.18 -9.67
N SER A 58 -24.00 17.40 -9.84
CA SER A 58 -23.12 17.74 -10.95
C SER A 58 -21.75 17.08 -10.84
N GLU A 59 -21.02 16.93 -11.94
CA GLU A 59 -19.63 16.43 -11.90
C GLU A 59 -18.73 17.27 -10.99
N HIS A 60 -18.91 18.59 -11.00
CA HIS A 60 -18.12 19.52 -10.19
C HIS A 60 -18.35 19.31 -8.70
N GLU A 61 -19.62 19.21 -8.27
CA GLU A 61 -19.96 18.92 -6.88
C GLU A 61 -19.47 17.54 -6.43
N ILE A 62 -19.51 16.53 -7.31
CA ILE A 62 -18.95 15.21 -7.01
C ILE A 62 -17.45 15.32 -6.71
N MET A 63 -16.71 16.06 -7.56
CA MET A 63 -15.27 16.27 -7.40
C MET A 63 -14.95 17.07 -6.14
N ASP A 64 -15.64 18.16 -5.88
CA ASP A 64 -15.38 19.00 -4.71
C ASP A 64 -15.63 18.24 -3.41
N ASN A 65 -16.74 17.49 -3.34
CA ASN A 65 -17.09 16.71 -2.17
C ASN A 65 -16.05 15.60 -1.88
N ILE A 66 -15.72 14.78 -2.87
CA ILE A 66 -14.73 13.71 -2.67
C ILE A 66 -13.35 14.29 -2.34
N SER A 67 -12.95 15.41 -2.96
CA SER A 67 -11.67 16.06 -2.67
C SER A 67 -11.60 16.60 -1.25
N GLN A 68 -12.66 17.24 -0.74
CA GLN A 68 -12.71 17.70 0.66
C GLN A 68 -12.59 16.53 1.65
N ILE A 69 -13.30 15.43 1.39
CA ILE A 69 -13.25 14.24 2.25
C ILE A 69 -11.86 13.59 2.20
N VAL A 70 -11.25 13.48 1.02
CA VAL A 70 -9.88 12.98 0.86
C VAL A 70 -8.88 13.81 1.68
N LEU A 71 -8.98 15.14 1.65
CA LEU A 71 -8.11 16.02 2.44
C LEU A 71 -8.26 15.80 3.95
N GLN A 72 -9.49 15.61 4.43
CA GLN A 72 -9.73 15.29 5.85
C GLN A 72 -9.12 13.93 6.24
N ILE A 73 -9.22 12.93 5.36
CA ILE A 73 -8.63 11.61 5.60
C ILE A 73 -7.11 11.69 5.64
N VAL A 74 -6.50 12.47 4.76
CA VAL A 74 -5.05 12.69 4.76
C VAL A 74 -4.58 13.35 6.05
N ASP A 75 -5.32 14.34 6.57
CA ASP A 75 -5.01 14.96 7.87
C ASP A 75 -5.13 13.97 9.04
N GLN A 76 -6.20 13.16 9.07
CA GLN A 76 -6.38 12.12 10.09
C GLN A 76 -5.27 11.05 10.03
N GLU A 77 -4.92 10.61 8.83
CA GLU A 77 -3.82 9.67 8.58
C GLU A 77 -2.50 10.22 9.10
N ASN A 78 -2.16 11.46 8.76
CA ASN A 78 -0.93 12.10 9.23
C ASN A 78 -0.86 12.21 10.76
N LYS A 79 -1.97 12.58 11.41
CA LYS A 79 -2.05 12.67 12.88
C LYS A 79 -1.86 11.30 13.53
N LEU A 80 -2.57 10.27 13.05
CA LEU A 80 -2.47 8.91 13.57
C LEU A 80 -1.08 8.31 13.33
N ARG A 81 -0.51 8.51 12.14
CA ARG A 81 0.83 8.04 11.80
C ARG A 81 1.87 8.63 12.74
N LYS A 82 1.85 9.95 12.96
CA LYS A 82 2.75 10.62 13.91
C LYS A 82 2.59 10.08 15.33
N TYR A 83 1.35 9.92 15.80
CA TYR A 83 1.06 9.38 17.13
C TYR A 83 1.55 7.94 17.30
N ILE A 84 1.31 7.07 16.32
CA ILE A 84 1.74 5.68 16.37
C ILE A 84 3.26 5.59 16.36
N LEU A 85 3.92 6.34 15.49
CA LEU A 85 5.38 6.37 15.41
C LEU A 85 6.04 6.95 16.65
N SER A 86 5.42 7.90 17.35
CA SER A 86 5.98 8.42 18.60
C SER A 86 5.92 7.42 19.76
N ASN A 87 4.95 6.51 19.74
CA ASN A 87 4.74 5.53 20.83
C ASN A 87 5.36 4.16 20.56
N SER A 88 5.49 3.76 19.28
CA SER A 88 5.88 2.40 18.88
C SER A 88 6.98 2.39 17.82
N ARG A 89 7.87 3.41 17.80
CA ARG A 89 8.91 3.55 16.76
C ARG A 89 9.75 2.29 16.59
N GLU A 90 10.25 1.75 17.69
CA GLU A 90 11.15 0.58 17.70
C GLU A 90 10.45 -0.68 17.19
N GLU A 91 9.21 -0.93 17.61
CA GLU A 91 8.42 -2.07 17.14
C GLU A 91 8.14 -1.97 15.62
N ILE A 92 7.84 -0.77 15.14
CA ILE A 92 7.59 -0.52 13.72
C ILE A 92 8.89 -0.65 12.93
N ALA A 93 10.01 -0.17 13.47
CA ALA A 93 11.32 -0.33 12.88
C ALA A 93 11.68 -1.81 12.74
N ASP A 94 11.60 -2.60 13.81
CA ASP A 94 11.84 -4.05 13.74
C ASP A 94 10.99 -4.70 12.65
N LYS A 95 9.69 -4.38 12.59
CA LYS A 95 8.79 -4.92 11.56
C LYS A 95 9.22 -4.55 10.14
N ILE A 96 9.66 -3.30 9.91
CA ILE A 96 10.16 -2.82 8.62
C ILE A 96 11.45 -3.55 8.22
N PHE A 97 12.42 -3.65 9.13
CA PHE A 97 13.68 -4.34 8.87
C PHE A 97 13.49 -5.85 8.65
N ARG A 98 12.56 -6.47 9.36
CA ARG A 98 12.16 -7.87 9.10
C ARG A 98 11.56 -8.03 7.71
N SER A 99 10.69 -7.11 7.30
CA SER A 99 10.15 -7.09 5.93
C SER A 99 11.24 -6.92 4.87
N TYR A 100 12.22 -6.05 5.11
CA TYR A 100 13.40 -5.91 4.23
C TYR A 100 14.17 -7.24 4.13
N GLY A 101 14.47 -7.87 5.26
CA GLY A 101 15.18 -9.15 5.31
C GLY A 101 14.44 -10.25 4.54
N VAL A 102 13.12 -10.37 4.72
CA VAL A 102 12.33 -11.35 3.96
C VAL A 102 12.35 -11.03 2.47
N LEU A 103 12.15 -9.78 2.08
CA LEU A 103 12.18 -9.36 0.67
C LEU A 103 13.56 -9.54 0.01
N ARG A 104 14.64 -9.60 0.80
CA ARG A 104 16.02 -9.80 0.32
C ARG A 104 16.41 -11.27 0.17
N TYR A 105 15.83 -12.17 0.98
CA TYR A 105 16.27 -13.56 1.08
C TYR A 105 15.20 -14.62 0.81
N ALA A 106 13.92 -14.25 0.68
CA ALA A 106 12.85 -15.21 0.48
C ALA A 106 13.09 -16.06 -0.77
N LYS A 107 12.68 -17.35 -0.71
CA LYS A 107 12.72 -18.26 -1.87
C LYS A 107 11.37 -18.40 -2.55
N SER A 108 10.30 -18.02 -1.88
CA SER A 108 8.93 -18.03 -2.40
C SER A 108 8.13 -16.97 -1.65
N LEU A 109 7.38 -16.15 -2.38
CA LEU A 109 6.60 -15.06 -1.79
C LEU A 109 5.28 -14.90 -2.54
N SER A 110 4.16 -14.91 -1.81
CA SER A 110 2.85 -14.63 -2.39
C SER A 110 2.74 -13.17 -2.81
N THR A 111 1.80 -12.83 -3.70
CA THR A 111 1.54 -11.42 -4.05
C THR A 111 1.13 -10.60 -2.83
N GLN A 112 0.37 -11.21 -1.92
CA GLN A 112 -0.21 -10.55 -0.74
C GLN A 112 0.90 -10.17 0.24
N ASP A 113 1.76 -11.13 0.59
CA ASP A 113 2.89 -10.92 1.50
C ASP A 113 3.88 -9.91 0.91
N ALA A 114 4.21 -10.07 -0.37
CA ALA A 114 5.10 -9.15 -1.07
C ALA A 114 4.57 -7.71 -1.06
N THR A 115 3.28 -7.51 -1.35
CA THR A 115 2.65 -6.19 -1.32
C THR A 115 2.71 -5.59 0.10
N MET A 116 2.38 -6.40 1.11
CA MET A 116 2.40 -5.95 2.51
C MET A 116 3.81 -5.53 2.96
N MET A 117 4.82 -6.33 2.64
CA MET A 117 6.21 -6.03 3.01
C MET A 117 6.73 -4.80 2.27
N LEU A 118 6.44 -4.66 0.97
CA LEU A 118 6.77 -3.46 0.20
C LEU A 118 6.10 -2.21 0.79
N SER A 119 4.84 -2.31 1.21
CA SER A 119 4.14 -1.22 1.88
C SER A 119 4.76 -0.85 3.22
N GLN A 120 5.29 -1.82 3.98
CA GLN A 120 6.03 -1.53 5.20
C GLN A 120 7.35 -0.81 4.90
N LEU A 121 8.10 -1.22 3.86
CA LEU A 121 9.28 -0.47 3.42
C LEU A 121 8.93 0.96 3.02
N LYS A 122 7.82 1.15 2.29
CA LYS A 122 7.35 2.49 1.91
C LYS A 122 7.05 3.35 3.12
N LEU A 123 6.36 2.79 4.12
CA LEU A 123 6.11 3.48 5.40
C LEU A 123 7.45 3.83 6.08
N GLY A 124 8.41 2.92 6.09
CA GLY A 124 9.72 3.17 6.69
C GLY A 124 10.50 4.28 6.00
N GLN A 125 10.51 4.29 4.67
CA GLN A 125 11.17 5.31 3.86
C GLN A 125 10.52 6.69 4.04
N GLU A 126 9.18 6.77 4.11
CA GLU A 126 8.47 8.04 4.35
C GLU A 126 8.68 8.64 5.74
N ASN A 127 9.21 7.87 6.69
CA ASN A 127 9.36 8.30 8.09
C ASN A 127 10.81 8.20 8.59
N ASP A 128 11.78 8.15 7.66
CA ASP A 128 13.21 8.08 7.93
C ASP A 128 13.61 6.94 8.89
N ILE A 129 12.91 5.81 8.82
CA ILE A 129 13.21 4.61 9.62
C ILE A 129 14.22 3.73 8.88
N ILE A 130 14.08 3.64 7.56
CA ILE A 130 14.99 2.94 6.67
C ILE A 130 15.32 3.88 5.51
N LYS A 131 16.60 3.95 5.16
CA LYS A 131 17.09 4.78 4.06
C LYS A 131 17.82 3.89 3.08
N PHE A 132 17.49 4.02 1.80
CA PHE A 132 18.14 3.28 0.72
C PHE A 132 19.09 4.21 -0.01
N ARG A 133 20.22 3.67 -0.51
CA ARG A 133 21.17 4.43 -1.33
C ARG A 133 20.55 4.90 -2.64
N ASP A 134 19.72 4.07 -3.23
CA ASP A 134 19.04 4.33 -4.50
C ASP A 134 17.55 4.58 -4.28
N ASP A 135 17.02 5.60 -4.96
CA ASP A 135 15.59 5.92 -5.01
C ASP A 135 14.86 4.95 -5.95
N GLU A 136 14.70 3.73 -5.49
CA GLU A 136 13.90 2.74 -6.21
C GLU A 136 12.40 2.93 -5.97
N ASN A 137 11.63 2.77 -7.04
CA ASN A 137 10.20 3.04 -7.00
C ASN A 137 9.43 1.85 -6.40
N ILE A 138 9.11 1.95 -5.10
CA ILE A 138 8.34 0.91 -4.40
C ILE A 138 6.98 0.64 -5.06
N TYR A 139 6.27 1.66 -5.54
CA TYR A 139 5.01 1.43 -6.27
C TYR A 139 5.26 0.69 -7.59
N GLY A 140 6.34 1.01 -8.29
CA GLY A 140 6.79 0.27 -9.47
C GLY A 140 7.01 -1.21 -9.18
N MET A 141 7.65 -1.53 -8.05
CA MET A 141 7.81 -2.91 -7.60
C MET A 141 6.46 -3.58 -7.28
N MET A 142 5.52 -2.88 -6.61
CA MET A 142 4.18 -3.40 -6.32
C MET A 142 3.38 -3.75 -7.58
N VAL A 143 3.60 -3.03 -8.68
CA VAL A 143 3.04 -3.35 -10.00
C VAL A 143 3.78 -4.54 -10.61
N ALA A 144 5.11 -4.53 -10.60
CA ALA A 144 5.95 -5.56 -11.22
C ALA A 144 5.72 -6.97 -10.65
N ILE A 145 5.40 -7.09 -9.36
CA ILE A 145 5.16 -8.38 -8.70
C ILE A 145 3.78 -9.00 -9.00
N ARG A 146 2.91 -8.30 -9.74
CA ARG A 146 1.57 -8.77 -10.09
C ARG A 146 1.63 -9.97 -11.03
N GLN A 147 0.56 -10.76 -11.05
CA GLN A 147 0.51 -12.00 -11.83
C GLN A 147 0.78 -11.79 -13.33
N GLY A 148 0.25 -10.71 -13.93
CA GLY A 148 0.52 -10.39 -15.34
C GLY A 148 1.97 -10.01 -15.55
N SER A 149 2.41 -8.98 -14.83
CA SER A 149 3.77 -8.42 -14.91
C SER A 149 4.87 -9.45 -14.67
N ILE A 150 4.71 -10.34 -13.69
CA ILE A 150 5.75 -11.33 -13.39
C ILE A 150 5.90 -12.39 -14.49
N GLN A 151 4.81 -12.71 -15.19
CA GLN A 151 4.86 -13.63 -16.33
C GLN A 151 5.41 -12.95 -17.58
N GLU A 152 5.10 -11.66 -17.76
CA GLU A 152 5.69 -10.83 -18.81
C GLU A 152 7.20 -10.70 -18.64
N ILE A 153 7.66 -10.35 -17.43
CA ILE A 153 9.09 -10.27 -17.08
C ILE A 153 9.77 -11.63 -17.27
N ALA A 154 9.10 -12.74 -16.96
CA ALA A 154 9.64 -14.09 -17.16
C ALA A 154 9.63 -14.54 -18.64
N GLY A 155 8.93 -13.83 -19.53
CA GLY A 155 8.77 -14.21 -20.93
C GLY A 155 7.99 -15.52 -21.16
N ARG A 156 7.33 -16.05 -20.13
CA ARG A 156 6.59 -17.34 -20.20
C ARG A 156 5.46 -17.40 -19.19
N LYS A 157 4.48 -18.27 -19.45
CA LYS A 157 3.45 -18.60 -18.47
C LYS A 157 4.08 -19.34 -17.28
N LEU A 158 3.67 -18.96 -16.09
CA LEU A 158 4.18 -19.51 -14.83
C LEU A 158 3.01 -20.08 -14.01
N GLY A 159 3.17 -21.31 -13.50
CA GLY A 159 2.27 -21.87 -12.49
C GLY A 159 2.30 -21.06 -11.18
N LYS A 160 1.32 -21.27 -10.28
CA LYS A 160 1.24 -20.52 -9.01
C LYS A 160 2.55 -20.54 -8.22
N VAL A 161 3.10 -21.73 -7.98
CA VAL A 161 4.35 -21.94 -7.24
C VAL A 161 5.57 -21.36 -7.97
N GLU A 162 5.58 -21.39 -9.31
CA GLU A 162 6.64 -20.75 -10.08
C GLU A 162 6.57 -19.22 -9.99
N ARG A 163 5.36 -18.63 -10.01
CA ARG A 163 5.18 -17.18 -9.83
C ARG A 163 5.69 -16.73 -8.48
N ASP A 164 5.38 -17.46 -7.42
CA ASP A 164 5.81 -17.09 -6.06
C ASP A 164 7.33 -17.17 -5.90
N ARG A 165 7.98 -18.17 -6.51
CA ARG A 165 9.44 -18.27 -6.56
C ARG A 165 10.09 -17.18 -7.41
N PHE A 166 9.54 -16.92 -8.60
CA PHE A 166 10.07 -15.89 -9.50
C PHE A 166 9.91 -14.50 -8.89
N ARG A 167 8.78 -14.21 -8.23
CA ARG A 167 8.54 -12.98 -7.47
C ARG A 167 9.59 -12.78 -6.37
N ALA A 168 9.86 -13.81 -5.58
CA ALA A 168 10.86 -13.73 -4.54
C ALA A 168 12.25 -13.42 -5.13
N ASN A 169 12.65 -14.12 -6.20
CA ASN A 169 13.93 -13.85 -6.88
C ASN A 169 14.02 -12.42 -7.45
N TYR A 170 12.95 -11.92 -8.07
CA TYR A 170 12.88 -10.57 -8.59
C TYR A 170 13.07 -9.53 -7.47
N LEU A 171 12.39 -9.70 -6.35
CA LEU A 171 12.49 -8.79 -5.20
C LEU A 171 13.86 -8.87 -4.54
N ASN A 172 14.42 -10.07 -4.36
CA ASN A 172 15.77 -10.24 -3.80
C ASN A 172 16.82 -9.47 -4.62
N MET A 173 16.72 -9.53 -5.95
CA MET A 173 17.61 -8.80 -6.86
C MET A 173 17.48 -7.28 -6.69
N ARG A 174 16.24 -6.77 -6.59
CA ARG A 174 15.97 -5.35 -6.35
C ARG A 174 16.45 -4.88 -4.96
N MET A 175 16.18 -5.66 -3.92
CA MET A 175 16.62 -5.35 -2.55
C MET A 175 18.13 -5.42 -2.38
N SER A 176 18.82 -6.24 -3.17
CA SER A 176 20.29 -6.31 -3.16
C SER A 176 20.94 -5.08 -3.81
N ALA A 177 20.26 -4.46 -4.79
CA ALA A 177 20.67 -3.17 -5.31
C ALA A 177 20.39 -2.04 -4.31
N MET A 178 19.28 -2.12 -3.57
CA MET A 178 18.93 -1.19 -2.50
C MET A 178 19.71 -1.49 -1.21
N GLU A 179 20.96 -1.04 -1.14
CA GLU A 179 21.71 -1.06 0.11
C GLU A 179 21.14 -0.02 1.10
N ILE A 180 21.02 -0.45 2.36
CA ILE A 180 20.60 0.43 3.46
C ILE A 180 21.77 1.36 3.80
N LEU A 181 21.49 2.65 3.97
CA LEU A 181 22.44 3.61 4.54
C LEU A 181 22.54 3.35 6.05
N GLU A 182 23.74 3.02 6.53
CA GLU A 182 24.08 2.98 7.97
C GLU A 182 23.98 4.37 8.61
#